data_AF-A0A1F5Y9T5-F1
#
_entry.id   AF-A0A1F5Y9T5-F1
#
_cell.length_a   1.000
_cell.length_b   1.000
_cell.length_c   1.000
_cell.angle_alpha   90.00
_cell.angle_beta   90.00
_cell.angle_gamma   90.00
#
_symmetry.space_group_name_H-M   'P 1'
#
loop_
_entity.id
_entity.type
_entity.pdbx_description
1 polymer ?
#
loop_
_entity_poly.entity_id
_entity_poly.type
_entity_poly.pdbx_seq_one_letter_code
_entity_poly.pdbx_strand_id
1 'polypeptide(L)'
;MKVSLIAITPDVEKVIEDAGRTCYLSHDKMTAESHERFIKMLVGKQHDSVLEHAYATFRIEGGSRCFTHQFVRHRFCSFSQQSQRYVDEEKFAVVTPDSIRGNLEALGLYTKFVEDAREAYRGLIALGIQKQDARFVLPNAVESEIVVSANFREWRHIFRARCHPAAQWEIRTICLEMLRILKKEAPSVFHDFVIDEEKKFAQNLKIVV
;
A
#
# COMPACT_ATOMS: atom_id res chain seq x y z
N MET A 1 8.75 -9.89 -2.02
CA MET A 1 7.96 -8.66 -1.78
C MET A 1 8.74 -7.72 -0.89
N LYS A 2 8.85 -6.45 -1.25
CA LYS A 2 9.58 -5.41 -0.50
C LYS A 2 8.78 -4.11 -0.53
N VAL A 3 8.64 -3.46 0.63
CA VAL A 3 7.98 -2.16 0.79
C VAL A 3 9.04 -1.16 1.24
N SER A 4 9.11 -0.01 0.58
CA SER A 4 10.10 1.03 0.90
C SER A 4 9.47 2.41 0.88
N LEU A 5 9.69 3.20 1.94
CA LEU A 5 9.35 4.61 1.96
C LEU A 5 10.35 5.38 1.10
N ILE A 6 9.87 6.01 0.03
CA ILE A 6 10.70 6.79 -0.90
C ILE A 6 10.77 8.26 -0.46
N ALA A 7 9.66 8.79 0.03
CA ALA A 7 9.55 10.19 0.42
C ALA A 7 8.44 10.37 1.47
N ILE A 8 8.63 11.36 2.33
CA ILE A 8 7.65 11.83 3.32
C ILE A 8 7.79 13.34 3.45
N THR A 9 6.70 14.04 3.79
CA THR A 9 6.75 15.47 4.14
C THR A 9 7.80 15.70 5.24
N PRO A 10 8.78 16.61 5.05
CA PRO A 10 9.73 16.97 6.10
C PRO A 10 9.02 17.52 7.34
N ASP A 11 9.53 17.21 8.53
CA ASP A 11 8.96 17.68 9.81
C ASP A 11 7.44 17.40 9.93
N VAL A 12 7.01 16.22 9.45
CA VAL A 12 5.60 15.91 9.13
C VAL A 12 4.58 16.30 10.20
N GLU A 13 4.84 16.01 11.46
CA GLU A 13 3.91 16.31 12.56
C GLU A 13 3.85 17.82 12.89
N LYS A 14 4.96 18.55 12.70
CA LYS A 14 4.97 20.01 12.87
C LYS A 14 4.18 20.70 11.75
N VAL A 15 4.29 20.21 10.51
CA VAL A 15 3.50 20.72 9.37
C VAL A 15 2.01 20.55 9.63
N ILE A 16 1.58 19.40 10.15
CA ILE A 16 0.18 19.14 10.52
C ILE A 16 -0.27 20.09 11.64
N GLU A 17 0.54 20.27 12.68
CA GLU A 17 0.21 21.18 13.78
C GLU A 17 0.05 22.63 13.29
N ASP A 18 1.02 23.13 12.51
CA ASP A 18 0.99 24.50 11.99
C ASP A 18 -0.25 24.77 11.12
N ALA A 19 -0.56 23.84 10.20
CA ALA A 19 -1.77 23.92 9.39
C ALA A 19 -3.04 23.92 10.24
N GLY A 20 -3.13 23.04 11.25
CA GLY A 20 -4.30 22.98 12.14
C GLY A 20 -4.47 24.21 13.02
N ARG A 21 -3.37 24.81 13.47
CA ARG A 21 -3.40 26.02 14.30
C ARG A 21 -3.74 27.27 13.51
N THR A 22 -3.44 27.29 12.21
CA THR A 22 -3.85 28.37 11.28
C THR A 22 -5.36 28.58 11.31
N CYS A 23 -6.16 27.51 11.41
CA CYS A 23 -7.63 27.60 11.48
C CYS A 23 -8.15 28.44 12.66
N TYR A 24 -7.36 28.57 13.73
CA TYR A 24 -7.71 29.30 14.95
C TYR A 24 -6.69 30.38 15.34
N LEU A 25 -5.74 30.69 14.46
CA LEU A 25 -4.62 31.60 14.69
C LEU A 25 -3.91 31.38 16.03
N SER A 26 -3.74 30.11 16.42
CA SER A 26 -3.25 29.71 17.76
C SER A 26 -1.77 29.28 17.75
N HIS A 27 -0.96 29.96 16.94
CA HIS A 27 0.48 29.68 16.78
C HIS A 27 1.29 29.97 18.04
N ASP A 28 0.79 30.85 18.92
CA ASP A 28 1.35 31.17 20.23
C ASP A 28 1.47 29.95 21.16
N LYS A 29 0.68 28.89 20.89
CA LYS A 29 0.65 27.64 21.66
C LYS A 29 1.56 26.55 21.08
N MET A 30 2.35 26.85 20.05
CA MET A 30 3.32 25.90 19.49
C MET A 30 4.57 25.85 20.36
N THR A 31 5.00 24.64 20.69
CA THR A 31 6.27 24.34 21.36
C THR A 31 7.00 23.25 20.58
N ALA A 32 8.21 22.89 21.01
CA ALA A 32 8.96 21.82 20.36
C ALA A 32 8.22 20.47 20.37
N GLU A 33 7.32 20.24 21.33
CA GLU A 33 6.68 18.94 21.61
C GLU A 33 5.13 19.02 21.57
N SER A 34 4.54 20.17 21.24
CA SER A 34 3.09 20.35 21.25
C SER A 34 2.35 19.55 20.17
N HIS A 35 3.03 19.23 19.07
CA HIS A 35 2.47 18.52 17.92
C HIS A 35 1.87 17.17 18.31
N GLU A 36 2.52 16.41 19.19
CA GLU A 36 2.05 15.09 19.60
C GLU A 36 0.65 15.15 20.22
N ARG A 37 0.50 15.99 21.26
CA ARG A 37 -0.78 16.16 21.95
C ARG A 37 -1.84 16.74 21.02
N PHE A 38 -1.45 17.70 20.17
CA PHE A 38 -2.36 18.36 19.24
C PHE A 38 -2.92 17.39 18.21
N ILE A 39 -2.06 16.60 17.55
CA ILE A 39 -2.46 15.62 16.54
C ILE A 39 -3.31 14.52 17.15
N LYS A 40 -2.92 13.96 18.32
CA LYS A 40 -3.73 12.94 19.00
C LYS A 40 -5.14 13.44 19.31
N MET A 41 -5.27 14.70 19.73
CA MET A 41 -6.57 15.34 19.95
C MET A 41 -7.38 15.47 18.65
N LEU A 42 -6.76 15.90 17.54
CA LEU A 42 -7.44 15.99 16.23
C LEU A 42 -7.94 14.63 15.75
N VAL A 43 -7.08 13.60 15.82
CA VAL A 43 -7.42 12.22 15.48
C VAL A 43 -8.57 11.70 16.34
N GLY A 44 -8.55 11.98 17.65
CA GLY A 44 -9.61 11.62 18.58
C GLY A 44 -10.96 12.26 18.25
N LYS A 45 -10.95 13.52 17.80
CA LYS A 45 -12.16 14.25 17.37
C LYS A 45 -12.55 13.98 15.92
N GLN A 46 -11.82 13.13 15.19
CA GLN A 46 -12.01 12.87 13.76
C GLN A 46 -11.91 14.14 12.89
N HIS A 47 -11.11 15.11 13.32
CA HIS A 47 -10.78 16.31 12.54
C HIS A 47 -9.67 15.98 11.53
N ASP A 48 -9.93 15.00 10.66
CA ASP A 48 -8.90 14.34 9.84
C ASP A 48 -8.43 15.18 8.64
N SER A 49 -9.14 16.25 8.25
CA SER A 49 -8.78 17.06 7.07
C SER A 49 -7.40 17.71 7.19
N VAL A 50 -6.98 18.07 8.41
CA VAL A 50 -5.65 18.67 8.66
C VAL A 50 -4.52 17.69 8.33
N LEU A 51 -4.79 16.38 8.40
CA LEU A 51 -3.81 15.34 8.05
C LEU A 51 -3.52 15.31 6.54
N GLU A 52 -4.32 15.98 5.71
CA GLU A 52 -4.10 16.03 4.26
C GLU A 52 -2.87 16.86 3.86
N HIS A 53 -2.33 17.68 4.77
CA HIS A 53 -1.11 18.46 4.54
C HIS A 53 0.19 17.64 4.60
N ALA A 54 0.11 16.38 5.06
CA ALA A 54 1.23 15.46 5.13
C ALA A 54 1.08 14.33 4.11
N TYR A 55 2.15 14.04 3.36
CA TYR A 55 2.20 13.00 2.34
C TYR A 55 3.30 11.99 2.62
N ALA A 56 3.06 10.74 2.21
CA ALA A 56 4.08 9.71 2.10
C ALA A 56 3.98 8.99 0.75
N THR A 57 5.13 8.58 0.24
CA THR A 57 5.29 7.85 -1.01
C THR A 57 5.99 6.52 -0.76
N PHE A 58 5.39 5.42 -1.18
CA PHE A 58 5.94 4.09 -1.07
C PHE A 58 6.24 3.47 -2.43
N ARG A 59 7.30 2.68 -2.49
CA ARG A 59 7.57 1.70 -3.54
C ARG A 59 7.21 0.31 -3.02
N ILE A 60 6.50 -0.46 -3.84
CA ILE A 60 6.18 -1.86 -3.58
C ILE A 60 6.73 -2.68 -4.73
N GLU A 61 7.66 -3.58 -4.41
CA GLU A 61 8.30 -4.51 -5.33
C GLU A 61 7.82 -5.94 -5.04
N GLY A 62 7.57 -6.73 -6.08
CA GLY A 62 7.18 -8.14 -5.97
C GLY A 62 5.79 -8.35 -5.38
N GLY A 63 4.83 -7.46 -5.69
CA GLY A 63 3.41 -7.65 -5.43
C GLY A 63 2.69 -8.05 -6.72
N SER A 64 1.61 -8.81 -6.64
CA SER A 64 0.90 -9.35 -7.80
C SER A 64 0.06 -8.30 -8.53
N ARG A 65 -0.25 -8.55 -9.80
CA ARG A 65 -1.26 -7.78 -10.54
C ARG A 65 -2.62 -7.81 -9.83
N CYS A 66 -2.99 -8.94 -9.21
CA CYS A 66 -4.18 -9.06 -8.37
C CYS A 66 -4.20 -8.04 -7.22
N PHE A 67 -3.09 -7.90 -6.49
CA PHE A 67 -2.92 -6.88 -5.46
C PHE A 67 -3.07 -5.48 -6.06
N THR A 68 -2.32 -5.16 -7.11
CA THR A 68 -2.33 -3.79 -7.66
C THR A 68 -3.71 -3.39 -8.16
N HIS A 69 -4.48 -4.32 -8.73
CA HIS A 69 -5.84 -4.05 -9.19
C HIS A 69 -6.82 -3.74 -8.05
N GLN A 70 -6.60 -4.29 -6.85
CA GLN A 70 -7.35 -3.89 -5.64
C GLN A 70 -6.87 -2.53 -5.12
N PHE A 71 -5.57 -2.26 -5.20
CA PHE A 71 -4.93 -1.12 -4.57
C PHE A 71 -5.22 0.19 -5.31
N VAL A 72 -5.22 0.18 -6.66
CA VAL A 72 -5.55 1.34 -7.49
C VAL A 72 -7.02 1.79 -7.40
N ARG A 73 -7.86 1.07 -6.63
CA ARG A 73 -9.25 1.47 -6.34
C ARG A 73 -9.33 2.59 -5.29
N HIS A 74 -8.24 2.84 -4.57
CA HIS A 74 -8.08 3.99 -3.68
C HIS A 74 -7.74 5.22 -4.51
N ARG A 75 -8.72 6.11 -4.68
CA ARG A 75 -8.69 7.16 -5.72
C ARG A 75 -8.01 8.45 -5.28
N PHE A 76 -7.80 8.68 -3.99
CA PHE A 76 -7.06 9.82 -3.48
C PHE A 76 -5.55 9.53 -3.36
N CYS A 77 -5.05 8.78 -4.33
CA CYS A 77 -3.67 8.35 -4.46
C CYS A 77 -3.15 8.72 -5.86
N SER A 78 -1.84 8.92 -5.96
CA SER A 78 -1.12 8.97 -7.23
C SER A 78 -0.35 7.66 -7.42
N PHE A 79 -0.40 7.08 -8.61
CA PHE A 79 0.24 5.80 -8.91
C PHE A 79 1.21 5.90 -10.08
N SER A 80 2.32 5.19 -10.00
CA SER A 80 3.20 4.89 -11.13
C SER A 80 3.52 3.40 -11.10
N GLN A 81 3.03 2.66 -12.09
CA GLN A 81 3.10 1.20 -12.10
C GLN A 81 3.90 0.70 -13.31
N GLN A 82 4.69 -0.36 -13.09
CA GLN A 82 5.32 -1.12 -14.16
C GLN A 82 4.30 -1.45 -15.26
N SER A 83 4.61 -1.13 -16.51
CA SER A 83 3.71 -1.31 -17.64
C SER A 83 4.02 -2.59 -18.41
N GLN A 84 3.07 -3.52 -18.44
CA GLN A 84 3.09 -4.70 -19.33
C GLN A 84 2.97 -4.35 -20.83
N ARG A 85 2.79 -3.07 -21.19
CA ARG A 85 2.84 -2.62 -22.60
C ARG A 85 4.27 -2.36 -23.06
N TYR A 86 5.17 -2.03 -22.14
CA TYR A 86 6.52 -1.54 -22.45
C TYR A 86 7.61 -2.48 -21.93
N VAL A 87 7.47 -2.95 -20.69
CA VAL A 87 8.40 -3.88 -20.06
C VAL A 87 8.26 -5.25 -20.71
N ASP A 88 9.38 -5.92 -20.90
CA ASP A 88 9.39 -7.30 -21.35
C ASP A 88 9.09 -8.25 -20.19
N GLU A 89 8.14 -9.15 -20.41
CA GLU A 89 7.62 -10.10 -19.43
C GLU A 89 7.98 -11.54 -19.81
N GLU A 90 8.90 -11.79 -20.75
CA GLU A 90 9.30 -13.18 -21.12
C GLU A 90 9.71 -14.06 -19.92
N LYS A 91 10.25 -13.43 -18.87
CA LYS A 91 10.70 -14.09 -17.62
C LYS A 91 9.98 -13.54 -16.40
N PHE A 92 8.68 -13.24 -16.53
CA PHE A 92 7.90 -12.70 -15.41
C PHE A 92 7.97 -13.60 -14.17
N ALA A 93 8.09 -12.97 -13.00
CA ALA A 93 7.94 -13.64 -11.71
C ALA A 93 6.45 -13.69 -11.30
N VAL A 94 6.10 -14.59 -10.39
CA VAL A 94 4.73 -14.71 -9.87
C VAL A 94 4.69 -14.75 -8.36
N VAL A 95 3.64 -14.15 -7.79
CA VAL A 95 3.31 -14.29 -6.38
C VAL A 95 2.48 -15.56 -6.18
N THR A 96 3.07 -16.56 -5.52
CA THR A 96 2.37 -17.79 -5.15
C THR A 96 1.76 -17.67 -3.74
N PRO A 97 0.44 -17.85 -3.57
CA PRO A 97 -0.21 -17.92 -2.25
C PRO A 97 0.27 -19.10 -1.41
N ASP A 98 0.33 -18.94 -0.08
CA ASP A 98 0.78 -20.00 0.84
C ASP A 98 -0.12 -21.24 0.81
N SER A 99 -1.43 -21.07 0.57
CA SER A 99 -2.36 -22.20 0.39
C SER A 99 -2.05 -23.06 -0.84
N ILE A 100 -1.42 -22.47 -1.86
CA ILE A 100 -0.91 -23.21 -3.03
C ILE A 100 0.46 -23.82 -2.69
N ARG A 101 1.37 -23.07 -2.06
CA ARG A 101 2.71 -23.60 -1.67
C ARG A 101 2.63 -24.79 -0.72
N GLY A 102 1.67 -24.79 0.20
CA GLY A 102 1.49 -25.83 1.22
C GLY A 102 0.85 -27.13 0.70
N ASN A 103 0.39 -27.17 -0.56
CA ASN A 103 -0.18 -28.35 -1.19
C ASN A 103 0.63 -28.69 -2.45
N LEU A 104 1.37 -29.79 -2.41
CA LEU A 104 2.28 -30.17 -3.51
C LEU A 104 1.56 -30.40 -4.85
N GLU A 105 0.34 -30.93 -4.83
CA GLU A 105 -0.46 -31.15 -6.04
C GLU A 105 -0.91 -29.81 -6.63
N ALA A 106 -1.44 -28.91 -5.78
CA ALA A 106 -1.84 -27.56 -6.19
C ALA A 106 -0.63 -26.75 -6.70
N LEU A 107 0.52 -26.87 -6.05
CA LEU A 107 1.77 -26.22 -6.46
C LEU A 107 2.24 -26.74 -7.84
N GLY A 108 2.14 -28.06 -8.07
CA GLY A 108 2.47 -28.68 -9.35
C GLY A 108 1.58 -28.15 -10.48
N LEU A 109 0.26 -28.14 -10.27
CA LEU A 109 -0.71 -27.60 -11.22
C LEU A 109 -0.45 -26.12 -11.51
N TYR A 110 -0.24 -25.33 -10.46
CA TYR A 110 0.01 -23.89 -10.57
C TYR A 110 1.30 -23.58 -11.32
N THR A 111 2.39 -24.28 -10.98
CA THR A 111 3.70 -24.10 -11.64
C THR A 111 3.61 -24.46 -13.12
N LYS A 112 2.94 -25.58 -13.45
CA LYS A 112 2.70 -25.96 -14.85
C LYS A 112 1.95 -24.87 -15.61
N PHE A 113 0.85 -24.36 -15.05
CA PHE A 113 0.08 -23.29 -15.70
C PHE A 113 0.90 -22.02 -15.92
N VAL A 114 1.77 -21.64 -14.96
CA VAL A 114 2.65 -20.48 -15.10
C VAL A 114 3.65 -20.67 -16.25
N GLU A 115 4.24 -21.86 -16.40
CA GLU A 115 5.12 -22.15 -17.55
C GLU A 115 4.35 -22.15 -18.87
N ASP A 116 3.17 -22.77 -18.93
CA ASP A 116 2.32 -22.78 -20.13
C ASP A 116 1.98 -21.32 -20.55
N ALA A 117 1.70 -20.43 -19.59
CA ALA A 117 1.47 -19.00 -19.85
C ALA A 117 2.75 -18.27 -20.36
N ARG A 118 3.93 -18.61 -19.84
CA ARG A 118 5.21 -18.06 -20.34
C ARG A 118 5.51 -18.51 -21.76
N GLU A 119 5.25 -19.77 -22.07
CA GLU A 119 5.40 -20.31 -23.43
C GLU A 119 4.43 -19.64 -24.39
N ALA A 120 3.17 -19.49 -24.01
CA ALA A 120 2.17 -18.78 -24.80
C ALA A 120 2.58 -17.32 -25.06
N TYR A 121 3.04 -16.60 -24.03
CA TYR A 121 3.50 -15.21 -24.19
C TYR A 121 4.68 -15.14 -25.17
N ARG A 122 5.72 -15.97 -24.97
CA ARG A 122 6.88 -16.04 -25.88
C ARG A 122 6.48 -16.40 -27.31
N GLY A 123 5.55 -17.34 -27.49
CA GLY A 123 5.04 -17.73 -28.79
C GLY A 123 4.32 -16.59 -29.50
N LEU A 124 3.49 -15.82 -28.80
CA LEU A 124 2.81 -14.65 -29.36
C LEU A 124 3.80 -13.56 -29.79
N ILE A 125 4.82 -13.29 -28.96
CA ILE A 125 5.89 -12.34 -29.31
C ILE A 125 6.66 -12.80 -30.55
N ALA A 126 7.01 -14.10 -30.63
CA ALA A 126 7.72 -14.67 -31.79
C ALA A 126 6.90 -14.59 -33.10
N LEU A 127 5.56 -14.59 -33.00
CA LEU A 127 4.64 -14.39 -34.12
C LEU A 127 4.44 -12.91 -34.49
N GLY A 128 5.15 -11.98 -33.84
CA GLY A 128 5.06 -10.54 -34.11
C GLY A 128 3.88 -9.83 -33.45
N ILE A 129 3.17 -10.48 -32.52
CA ILE A 129 2.09 -9.86 -31.75
C ILE A 129 2.69 -8.83 -30.78
N GLN A 130 2.10 -7.64 -30.73
CA GLN A 130 2.58 -6.57 -29.85
C GLN A 130 2.38 -6.95 -28.37
N LYS A 131 3.31 -6.51 -27.50
CA LYS A 131 3.26 -6.75 -26.05
C LYS A 131 1.91 -6.43 -25.40
N GLN A 132 1.25 -5.36 -25.87
CA GLN A 132 -0.04 -4.92 -25.35
C GLN A 132 -1.18 -5.92 -25.56
N ASP A 133 -1.06 -6.80 -26.55
CA ASP A 133 -2.03 -7.85 -26.87
C ASP A 133 -1.52 -9.21 -26.38
N ALA A 134 -0.22 -9.49 -26.55
CA ALA A 134 0.41 -10.71 -26.05
C ALA A 134 0.23 -10.88 -24.54
N ARG A 135 0.23 -9.79 -23.76
CA ARG A 135 0.04 -9.82 -22.31
C ARG A 135 -1.30 -10.39 -21.83
N PHE A 136 -2.29 -10.60 -22.71
CA PHE A 136 -3.59 -11.15 -22.33
C PHE A 136 -3.50 -12.60 -21.80
N VAL A 137 -2.40 -13.31 -22.06
CA VAL A 137 -2.14 -14.63 -21.48
C VAL A 137 -1.48 -14.55 -20.08
N LEU A 138 -1.05 -13.37 -19.64
CA LEU A 138 -0.36 -13.22 -18.35
C LEU A 138 -1.34 -13.39 -17.19
N PRO A 139 -1.04 -14.24 -16.19
CA PRO A 139 -1.92 -14.46 -15.06
C PRO A 139 -1.94 -13.27 -14.10
N ASN A 140 -3.02 -13.14 -13.32
CA ASN A 140 -3.11 -12.15 -12.23
C ASN A 140 -2.00 -12.25 -11.18
N ALA A 141 -1.31 -13.38 -11.12
CA ALA A 141 -0.21 -13.62 -10.18
C ALA A 141 1.11 -12.96 -10.60
N VAL A 142 1.23 -12.47 -11.84
CA VAL A 142 2.46 -11.80 -12.32
C VAL A 142 2.85 -10.68 -11.35
N GLU A 143 4.11 -10.68 -10.95
CA GLU A 143 4.68 -9.62 -10.11
C GLU A 143 4.70 -8.29 -10.87
N SER A 144 4.50 -7.21 -10.11
CA SER A 144 4.54 -5.85 -10.58
C SER A 144 5.25 -5.00 -9.55
N GLU A 145 5.96 -3.98 -10.02
CA GLU A 145 6.37 -2.86 -9.20
C GLU A 145 5.35 -1.72 -9.30
N ILE A 146 5.05 -1.07 -8.17
CA ILE A 146 4.19 0.11 -8.11
C ILE A 146 4.71 1.13 -7.09
N VAL A 147 4.72 2.39 -7.49
CA VAL A 147 4.89 3.54 -6.60
C VAL A 147 3.53 4.15 -6.33
N VAL A 148 3.28 4.48 -5.07
CA VAL A 148 2.03 5.10 -4.60
C VAL A 148 2.35 6.29 -3.71
N SER A 149 1.69 7.41 -3.94
CA SER A 149 1.75 8.59 -3.07
C SER A 149 0.34 8.94 -2.60
N ALA A 150 0.18 9.22 -1.31
CA ALA A 150 -1.08 9.70 -0.74
C ALA A 150 -0.84 10.57 0.48
N ASN A 151 -1.84 11.35 0.85
CA ASN A 151 -1.83 12.11 2.10
C ASN A 151 -2.17 11.23 3.30
N PHE A 152 -1.92 11.71 4.53
CA PHE A 152 -2.10 10.89 5.73
C PHE A 152 -3.55 10.57 6.04
N ARG A 153 -4.52 11.41 5.64
CA ARG A 153 -5.94 11.05 5.75
C ARG A 153 -6.26 9.84 4.88
N GLU A 154 -5.78 9.82 3.64
CA GLU A 154 -5.98 8.69 2.73
C GLU A 154 -5.22 7.44 3.21
N TRP A 155 -3.99 7.58 3.71
CA TRP A 155 -3.29 6.43 4.30
C TRP A 155 -4.06 5.80 5.46
N ARG A 156 -4.62 6.63 6.35
CA ARG A 156 -5.50 6.14 7.43
C ARG A 156 -6.72 5.41 6.87
N HIS A 157 -7.37 5.94 5.83
CA HIS A 157 -8.49 5.28 5.16
C HIS A 157 -8.09 3.90 4.58
N ILE A 158 -6.98 3.85 3.84
CA ILE A 158 -6.43 2.63 3.25
C ILE A 158 -6.18 1.58 4.34
N PHE A 159 -5.55 1.94 5.46
CA PHE A 159 -5.25 0.99 6.53
C PHE A 159 -6.51 0.47 7.20
N ARG A 160 -7.54 1.31 7.43
CA ARG A 160 -8.83 0.82 7.95
C ARG A 160 -9.46 -0.21 7.02
N ALA A 161 -9.41 0.03 5.71
CA ALA A 161 -10.02 -0.85 4.72
C ALA A 161 -9.20 -2.13 4.45
N ARG A 162 -7.87 -2.02 4.42
CA ARG A 162 -6.98 -3.05 3.89
C ARG A 162 -6.18 -3.80 4.95
N CYS A 163 -6.01 -3.24 6.14
CA CYS A 163 -5.45 -3.99 7.27
C CYS A 163 -6.51 -4.86 7.97
N HIS A 164 -7.78 -4.79 7.58
CA HIS A 164 -8.87 -5.56 8.16
C HIS A 164 -8.77 -7.08 7.85
N PRO A 165 -9.17 -7.99 8.76
CA PRO A 165 -9.11 -9.44 8.54
C PRO A 165 -9.83 -9.96 7.28
N ALA A 166 -10.88 -9.26 6.85
CA ALA A 166 -11.63 -9.60 5.63
C ALA A 166 -10.93 -9.19 4.33
N ALA A 167 -9.91 -8.33 4.37
CA ALA A 167 -9.15 -7.96 3.18
C ALA A 167 -8.30 -9.13 2.69
N GLN A 168 -8.06 -9.21 1.38
CA GLN A 168 -7.21 -10.26 0.82
C GLN A 168 -5.79 -10.20 1.43
N TRP A 169 -5.19 -11.36 1.68
CA TRP A 169 -3.99 -11.49 2.51
C TRP A 169 -2.79 -10.68 2.00
N GLU A 170 -2.62 -10.56 0.68
CA GLU A 170 -1.45 -9.89 0.08
C GLU A 170 -1.53 -8.38 0.27
N ILE A 171 -2.65 -7.75 -0.13
CA ILE A 171 -2.87 -6.33 0.11
C ILE A 171 -2.83 -5.99 1.60
N ARG A 172 -3.33 -6.90 2.45
CA ARG A 172 -3.27 -6.75 3.91
C ARG A 172 -1.84 -6.73 4.41
N THR A 173 -1.03 -7.69 3.99
CA THR A 173 0.38 -7.80 4.41
C THR A 173 1.16 -6.56 3.97
N ILE A 174 0.97 -6.12 2.72
CA ILE A 174 1.61 -4.91 2.18
C ILE A 174 1.21 -3.66 2.98
N CYS A 175 -0.08 -3.49 3.27
CA CYS A 175 -0.57 -2.33 4.02
C CYS A 175 -0.12 -2.34 5.48
N LEU A 176 0.05 -3.52 6.10
CA LEU A 176 0.62 -3.63 7.44
C LEU A 176 2.08 -3.18 7.48
N GLU A 177 2.89 -3.55 6.49
CA GLU A 177 4.27 -3.05 6.40
C GLU A 177 4.32 -1.52 6.25
N MET A 178 3.49 -0.95 5.38
CA MET A 178 3.39 0.51 5.25
C MET A 178 2.94 1.18 6.55
N LEU A 179 1.96 0.59 7.26
CA LEU A 179 1.49 1.10 8.54
C LEU A 179 2.59 1.05 9.61
N ARG A 180 3.39 -0.01 9.69
CA ARG A 180 4.53 -0.07 10.62
C ARG A 180 5.52 1.06 10.36
N ILE A 181 5.83 1.31 9.09
CA ILE A 181 6.72 2.41 8.69
C ILE A 181 6.10 3.75 9.11
N LEU A 182 4.84 4.02 8.76
CA LEU A 182 4.21 5.30 9.10
C LEU A 182 3.98 5.51 10.61
N LYS A 183 3.79 4.43 11.39
CA LYS A 183 3.78 4.52 12.87
C LYS A 183 5.12 4.94 13.44
N LYS A 184 6.23 4.66 12.76
CA LYS A 184 7.57 5.12 13.16
C LYS A 184 7.80 6.58 12.77
N GLU A 185 7.41 6.96 11.54
CA GLU A 185 7.69 8.29 11.00
C GLU A 185 6.71 9.38 11.49
N ALA A 186 5.47 9.01 11.80
CA ALA A 186 4.42 9.92 12.28
C ALA A 186 3.61 9.26 13.41
N PRO A 187 4.24 9.01 14.57
CA PRO A 187 3.66 8.20 15.65
C PRO A 187 2.33 8.78 16.17
N SER A 188 2.20 10.09 16.26
CA SER A 188 0.99 10.76 16.76
C SER A 188 -0.18 10.63 15.78
N VAL A 189 0.10 10.61 14.48
CA VAL A 189 -0.92 10.46 13.43
C VAL A 189 -1.50 9.05 13.40
N PHE A 190 -0.67 8.02 13.61
CA PHE A 190 -1.07 6.61 13.48
C PHE A 190 -1.12 5.88 14.83
N HIS A 191 -1.14 6.60 15.95
CA HIS A 191 -1.09 6.03 17.30
C HIS A 191 -2.24 5.07 17.59
N ASP A 192 -3.46 5.38 17.10
CA ASP A 192 -4.71 4.66 17.37
C ASP A 192 -4.82 3.30 16.67
N PHE A 193 -3.96 3.03 15.67
CA PHE A 193 -3.89 1.71 15.05
C PHE A 193 -3.14 0.71 15.94
N VAL A 194 -3.77 -0.42 16.23
CA VAL A 194 -3.18 -1.57 16.91
C VAL A 194 -2.95 -2.67 15.88
N ILE A 195 -1.71 -3.15 15.77
CA ILE A 195 -1.32 -4.24 14.88
C ILE A 195 -1.32 -5.53 15.69
N ASP A 196 -2.09 -6.52 15.25
CA ASP A 196 -2.04 -7.89 15.75
C ASP A 196 -1.02 -8.66 14.89
N GLU A 197 0.19 -8.85 15.42
CA GLU A 197 1.30 -9.48 14.70
C GLU A 197 1.06 -10.98 14.45
N GLU A 198 0.33 -11.65 15.35
CA GLU A 198 0.02 -13.07 15.22
C GLU A 198 -1.02 -13.31 14.13
N LYS A 199 -2.12 -12.56 14.16
CA LYS A 199 -3.23 -12.70 13.22
C LYS A 199 -3.07 -11.87 11.95
N LYS A 200 -2.01 -11.06 11.87
CA LYS A 200 -1.63 -10.24 10.71
C LYS A 200 -2.78 -9.35 10.22
N PHE A 201 -3.31 -8.54 11.12
CA PHE A 201 -4.28 -7.48 10.80
C PHE A 201 -4.01 -6.25 11.67
N ALA A 202 -4.63 -5.12 11.33
CA ALA A 202 -4.66 -3.95 12.20
C ALA A 202 -6.07 -3.37 12.30
N GLN A 203 -6.37 -2.78 13.45
CA GLN A 203 -7.64 -2.11 13.72
C GLN A 203 -7.33 -0.79 14.44
N ASN A 204 -8.11 0.25 14.16
CA ASN A 204 -8.04 1.45 14.98
C ASN A 204 -8.95 1.29 16.20
N LEU A 205 -8.47 1.71 17.37
CA LEU A 205 -9.32 1.79 18.56
C LEU A 205 -10.48 2.75 18.27
N LYS A 206 -11.72 2.32 18.53
CA LYS A 206 -12.85 3.26 18.56
C LYS A 206 -12.57 4.22 19.71
N ILE A 207 -12.13 5.42 19.39
CA ILE A 207 -12.07 6.51 20.37
C ILE A 207 -13.54 6.86 20.64
N VAL A 208 -14.05 6.36 21.76
CA VAL A 208 -15.35 6.78 22.29
C VAL A 208 -15.14 8.23 22.71
N VAL A 209 -15.66 9.16 21.91
CA VAL A 209 -15.72 10.59 22.23
C VAL A 209 -16.90 10.82 23.15
#